data_AF-A0A9X8CXX9-F1
#
_entry.id   AF-A0A9X8CXX9-F1
#
_cell.length_a   1.000
_cell.length_b   1.000
_cell.length_c   1.000
_cell.angle_alpha   90.00
_cell.angle_beta   90.00
_cell.angle_gamma   90.00
#
_symmetry.space_group_name_H-M   'P 1'
#
loop_
_entity.id
_entity.type
_entity.pdbx_description
1 polymer ?
#
loop_
_entity_poly.entity_id
_entity_poly.type
_entity_poly.pdbx_seq_one_letter_code
_entity_poly.pdbx_strand_id
1 'polypeptide(L)'
;PHERIPRFEEINARLMPATGWQIVAVPGLIPELAFFELLADRRFPVTDWIRTPAEFDYIVEPDVFHDLFGHVPLLFNPVLADYVQRYGQGGIKAHRLGACEMLARLYWYTIEFGLIREAGGLRAYGAGILSSGGELVYSVESPLPQRLPLTVERAMRSRYKIDSYQQTYFVIDDLQQLFDMTEADFAPLYPQLRALPEFSADGQLIAAQA
;
A
#
# COMPACT_ATOMS: atom_id res chain seq x y z
N PRO A 1 -18.69 -9.32 9.01
CA PRO A 1 -19.35 -9.68 10.29
C PRO A 1 -18.54 -9.06 11.43
N HIS A 2 -19.18 -8.62 12.52
CA HIS A 2 -18.46 -7.91 13.60
C HIS A 2 -17.96 -8.85 14.72
N GLU A 3 -18.49 -10.08 14.78
CA GLU A 3 -18.27 -11.02 15.89
C GLU A 3 -17.41 -12.24 15.51
N ARG A 4 -16.93 -12.31 14.27
CA ARG A 4 -16.09 -13.42 13.76
C ARG A 4 -15.25 -13.00 12.56
N ILE A 5 -14.17 -13.74 12.31
CA ILE A 5 -13.43 -13.65 11.06
C ILE A 5 -14.37 -14.07 9.90
N PRO A 6 -14.53 -13.24 8.85
CA PRO A 6 -15.35 -13.59 7.70
C PRO A 6 -14.78 -14.79 6.95
N ARG A 7 -15.65 -15.60 6.33
CA ARG A 7 -15.20 -16.60 5.36
C ARG A 7 -14.89 -15.92 4.04
N PHE A 8 -13.84 -16.36 3.35
CA PHE A 8 -13.38 -15.65 2.14
C PHE A 8 -14.40 -15.75 1.00
N GLU A 9 -15.13 -16.85 0.92
CA GLU A 9 -16.20 -17.06 -0.04
C GLU A 9 -17.35 -16.06 0.15
N GLU A 10 -17.66 -15.68 1.39
CA GLU A 10 -18.69 -14.68 1.69
C GLU A 10 -18.30 -13.28 1.19
N ILE A 11 -17.00 -12.95 1.27
CA ILE A 11 -16.45 -11.70 0.75
C ILE A 11 -16.42 -11.74 -0.78
N ASN A 12 -15.91 -12.82 -1.36
CA ASN A 12 -15.77 -13.00 -2.81
C ASN A 12 -17.12 -12.97 -3.54
N ALA A 13 -18.18 -13.48 -2.92
CA ALA A 13 -19.54 -13.39 -3.45
C ALA A 13 -20.02 -11.94 -3.66
N ARG A 14 -19.38 -10.96 -3.00
CA ARG A 14 -19.68 -9.52 -3.13
C ARG A 14 -18.62 -8.77 -3.93
N LEU A 15 -17.34 -9.06 -3.69
CA LEU A 15 -16.22 -8.36 -4.30
C LEU A 15 -16.13 -8.63 -5.81
N MET A 16 -16.36 -9.88 -6.23
CA MET A 16 -16.23 -10.28 -7.63
C MET A 16 -17.28 -9.61 -8.53
N PRO A 17 -18.59 -9.54 -8.17
CA PRO A 17 -19.54 -8.72 -8.93
C PRO A 17 -19.26 -7.22 -8.90
N ALA A 18 -18.63 -6.70 -7.85
CA ALA A 18 -18.40 -5.26 -7.69
C ALA A 18 -17.27 -4.74 -8.59
N THR A 19 -16.13 -5.45 -8.62
CA THR A 19 -14.92 -4.99 -9.32
C THR A 19 -14.16 -6.11 -10.02
N GLY A 20 -14.69 -7.33 -10.06
CA GLY A 20 -14.00 -8.50 -10.63
C GLY A 20 -12.87 -9.03 -9.75
N TRP A 21 -12.69 -8.47 -8.55
CA TRP A 21 -11.66 -8.91 -7.60
C TRP A 21 -12.12 -10.10 -6.76
N GLN A 22 -11.15 -10.88 -6.31
CA GLN A 22 -11.35 -11.91 -5.29
C GLN A 22 -10.17 -11.90 -4.31
N ILE A 23 -10.41 -12.31 -3.08
CA ILE A 23 -9.38 -12.62 -2.11
C ILE A 23 -8.98 -14.09 -2.19
N VAL A 24 -7.70 -14.37 -1.95
CA VAL A 24 -7.14 -15.73 -1.91
C VAL A 24 -6.28 -15.91 -0.68
N ALA A 25 -6.39 -17.08 -0.03
CA ALA A 25 -5.60 -17.37 1.16
C ALA A 25 -4.13 -17.61 0.82
N VAL A 26 -3.25 -17.02 1.63
CA VAL A 26 -1.81 -17.25 1.62
C VAL A 26 -1.34 -17.51 3.06
N PRO A 27 -0.25 -18.26 3.28
CA PRO A 27 0.23 -18.59 4.62
C PRO A 27 0.90 -17.40 5.36
N GLY A 28 0.99 -16.23 4.72
CA GLY A 28 1.73 -15.05 5.17
C GLY A 28 2.46 -14.42 3.99
N LEU A 29 3.66 -13.88 4.23
CA LEU A 29 4.49 -13.27 3.18
C LEU A 29 4.82 -14.27 2.07
N ILE A 30 4.52 -13.87 0.83
CA ILE A 30 4.80 -14.65 -0.39
C ILE A 30 5.90 -13.99 -1.23
N PRO A 31 6.55 -14.73 -2.14
CA PRO A 31 7.52 -14.15 -3.07
C PRO A 31 6.90 -12.97 -3.85
N GLU A 32 7.69 -11.93 -4.03
CA GLU A 32 7.25 -10.67 -4.62
C GLU A 32 6.66 -10.82 -6.03
N LEU A 33 7.26 -11.65 -6.89
CA LEU A 33 6.72 -11.92 -8.22
C LEU A 33 5.33 -12.59 -8.14
N ALA A 34 5.15 -13.54 -7.22
CA ALA A 34 3.86 -14.21 -7.02
C ALA A 34 2.80 -13.23 -6.50
N PHE A 35 3.18 -12.29 -5.63
CA PHE A 35 2.30 -11.20 -5.20
C PHE A 35 1.84 -10.34 -6.37
N PHE A 36 2.77 -9.92 -7.24
CA PHE A 36 2.43 -9.14 -8.43
C PHE A 36 1.54 -9.88 -9.42
N GLU A 37 1.80 -11.16 -9.67
CA GLU A 37 0.97 -12.00 -10.54
C GLU A 37 -0.47 -12.11 -10.01
N LEU A 38 -0.64 -12.32 -8.70
CA LEU A 38 -1.96 -12.34 -8.08
C LEU A 38 -2.69 -11.00 -8.28
N LEU A 39 -2.05 -9.87 -7.99
CA LEU A 39 -2.68 -8.55 -8.17
C LEU A 39 -3.02 -8.27 -9.63
N ALA A 40 -2.15 -8.64 -10.58
CA ALA A 40 -2.38 -8.48 -12.00
C ALA A 40 -3.65 -9.23 -12.48
N ASP A 41 -3.95 -10.36 -11.84
CA ASP A 41 -5.12 -11.20 -12.09
C ASP A 41 -6.34 -10.85 -11.21
N ARG A 42 -6.33 -9.69 -10.54
CA ARG A 42 -7.38 -9.23 -9.59
C ARG A 42 -7.61 -10.21 -8.43
N ARG A 43 -6.53 -10.82 -7.95
CA ARG A 43 -6.53 -11.72 -6.79
C ARG A 43 -5.73 -11.06 -5.68
N PHE A 44 -6.40 -10.65 -4.61
CA PHE A 44 -5.72 -10.05 -3.47
C PHE A 44 -5.31 -11.15 -2.48
N PRO A 45 -4.01 -11.36 -2.21
CA PRO A 45 -3.57 -12.32 -1.23
C PRO A 45 -3.91 -11.85 0.18
N VAL A 46 -4.47 -12.74 0.99
CA VAL A 46 -4.87 -12.49 2.38
C VAL A 46 -4.32 -13.59 3.26
N THR A 47 -3.61 -13.21 4.31
CA THR A 47 -3.07 -14.11 5.32
C THR A 47 -4.21 -14.79 6.09
N ASP A 48 -4.08 -16.08 6.40
CA ASP A 48 -5.17 -16.90 6.98
C ASP A 48 -5.12 -17.09 8.50
N TRP A 49 -4.16 -16.44 9.18
CA TRP A 49 -4.03 -16.45 10.63
C TRP A 49 -4.26 -15.05 11.23
N ILE A 50 -4.58 -15.00 12.53
CA ILE A 50 -4.84 -13.77 13.29
C ILE A 50 -3.78 -13.62 14.39
N ARG A 51 -3.32 -12.39 14.63
CA ARG A 51 -2.37 -12.06 15.70
C ARG A 51 -2.84 -12.54 17.07
N THR A 52 -1.90 -12.75 17.97
CA THR A 52 -2.23 -13.10 19.36
C THR A 52 -2.68 -11.86 20.15
N PRO A 53 -3.37 -12.04 21.30
CA PRO A 53 -3.73 -10.90 22.16
C PRO A 53 -2.53 -10.08 22.67
N ALA A 54 -1.33 -10.68 22.75
CA ALA A 54 -0.12 -9.98 23.15
C ALA A 54 0.38 -8.98 22.08
N GLU A 55 -0.03 -9.20 20.82
CA GLU A 55 0.33 -8.41 19.65
C GLU A 55 -0.86 -7.55 19.18
N PHE A 56 -1.89 -7.39 20.02
CA PHE A 56 -3.14 -6.73 19.65
C PHE A 56 -2.90 -5.32 19.09
N ASP A 57 -2.09 -4.53 19.79
CA ASP A 57 -1.79 -3.14 19.43
C ASP A 57 -0.86 -3.03 18.21
N TYR A 58 0.00 -4.04 17.99
CA TYR A 58 0.99 -4.01 16.92
C TYR A 58 1.58 -5.40 16.62
N ILE A 59 1.69 -5.72 15.33
CA ILE A 59 2.42 -6.87 14.79
C ILE A 59 3.11 -6.45 13.49
N VAL A 60 4.33 -6.94 13.26
CA VAL A 60 5.12 -6.62 12.05
C VAL A 60 4.60 -7.38 10.84
N GLU A 61 4.21 -8.64 11.03
CA GLU A 61 3.70 -9.49 9.95
C GLU A 61 2.22 -9.18 9.68
N PRO A 62 1.79 -9.10 8.41
CA PRO A 62 0.40 -8.88 8.07
C PRO A 62 -0.42 -10.10 8.48
N ASP A 63 -1.43 -9.88 9.32
CA ASP A 63 -2.40 -10.91 9.69
C ASP A 63 -3.71 -10.71 8.93
N VAL A 64 -4.66 -11.64 9.11
CA VAL A 64 -5.96 -11.59 8.44
C VAL A 64 -6.74 -10.31 8.73
N PHE A 65 -6.54 -9.67 9.90
CA PHE A 65 -7.20 -8.41 10.20
C PHE A 65 -6.63 -7.27 9.37
N HIS A 66 -5.31 -7.13 9.30
CA HIS A 66 -4.67 -6.15 8.43
C HIS A 66 -5.09 -6.34 6.97
N ASP A 67 -4.93 -7.55 6.44
CA ASP A 67 -5.20 -7.85 5.04
C ASP A 67 -6.69 -7.66 4.70
N LEU A 68 -7.61 -8.19 5.51
CA LEU A 68 -9.05 -8.07 5.24
C LEU A 68 -9.64 -6.71 5.60
N PHE A 69 -9.37 -6.18 6.79
CA PHE A 69 -10.02 -4.96 7.26
C PHE A 69 -9.37 -3.72 6.65
N GLY A 70 -8.04 -3.73 6.50
CA GLY A 70 -7.29 -2.61 5.96
C GLY A 70 -7.42 -2.47 4.45
N HIS A 71 -7.20 -3.54 3.69
CA HIS A 71 -7.10 -3.46 2.22
C HIS A 71 -8.42 -3.70 1.49
N VAL A 72 -9.12 -4.78 1.83
CA VAL A 72 -10.25 -5.29 1.01
C VAL A 72 -11.42 -4.31 0.84
N PRO A 73 -11.82 -3.48 1.83
CA PRO A 73 -12.95 -2.57 1.64
C PRO A 73 -12.75 -1.61 0.47
N LEU A 74 -11.52 -1.15 0.24
CA LEU A 74 -11.25 -0.21 -0.84
C LEU A 74 -11.19 -0.89 -2.22
N LEU A 75 -11.04 -2.22 -2.30
CA LEU A 75 -11.15 -2.96 -3.56
C LEU A 75 -12.59 -2.99 -4.12
N PHE A 76 -13.59 -2.55 -3.34
CA PHE A 76 -14.93 -2.28 -3.87
C PHE A 76 -15.03 -0.96 -4.65
N ASN A 77 -14.03 -0.08 -4.54
CA ASN A 77 -13.94 1.11 -5.37
C ASN A 77 -13.27 0.77 -6.71
N PRO A 78 -13.92 1.00 -7.86
CA PRO A 78 -13.37 0.60 -9.15
C PRO A 78 -12.05 1.29 -9.51
N VAL A 79 -11.87 2.56 -9.10
CA VAL A 79 -10.63 3.31 -9.38
C VAL A 79 -9.47 2.70 -8.62
N LEU A 80 -9.65 2.40 -7.32
CA LEU A 80 -8.59 1.77 -6.54
C LEU A 80 -8.36 0.32 -6.99
N ALA A 81 -9.42 -0.42 -7.29
CA ALA A 81 -9.34 -1.78 -7.82
C ALA A 81 -8.52 -1.85 -9.11
N ASP A 82 -8.73 -0.91 -10.04
CA ASP A 82 -7.96 -0.84 -11.29
C ASP A 82 -6.52 -0.37 -11.03
N TYR A 83 -6.31 0.59 -10.12
CA TYR A 83 -4.96 1.00 -9.70
C TYR A 83 -4.13 -0.18 -9.15
N VAL A 84 -4.70 -0.97 -8.22
CA VAL A 84 -4.00 -2.13 -7.63
C VAL A 84 -3.70 -3.19 -8.70
N GLN A 85 -4.59 -3.37 -9.69
CA GLN A 85 -4.34 -4.30 -10.79
C GLN A 85 -3.17 -3.82 -11.65
N ARG A 86 -3.16 -2.54 -12.01
CA ARG A 86 -2.08 -1.92 -12.80
C ARG A 86 -0.75 -1.97 -12.05
N TYR A 87 -0.77 -1.77 -10.74
CA TYR A 87 0.39 -1.94 -9.89
C TYR A 87 0.94 -3.38 -9.99
N GLY A 88 0.09 -4.41 -9.90
CA GLY A 88 0.49 -5.81 -10.11
C GLY A 88 1.13 -6.07 -11.48
N GLN A 89 0.49 -5.57 -12.54
CA GLN A 89 1.01 -5.68 -13.91
C GLN A 89 2.37 -4.96 -14.08
N GLY A 90 2.49 -3.77 -13.48
CA GLY A 90 3.73 -3.00 -13.42
C GLY A 90 4.83 -3.71 -12.62
N GLY A 91 4.46 -4.41 -11.56
CA GLY A 91 5.33 -5.24 -10.72
C GLY A 91 6.05 -6.34 -11.49
N ILE A 92 5.34 -7.04 -12.37
CA ILE A 92 5.94 -8.06 -13.25
C ILE A 92 7.00 -7.42 -14.17
N LYS A 93 6.75 -6.21 -14.68
CA LYS A 93 7.73 -5.46 -15.49
C LYS A 93 8.91 -5.01 -14.63
N ALA A 94 8.66 -4.44 -13.46
CA ALA A 94 9.70 -3.98 -12.54
C ALA A 94 10.61 -5.11 -12.08
N HIS A 95 10.07 -6.32 -11.88
CA HIS A 95 10.83 -7.53 -11.55
C HIS A 95 11.86 -7.85 -12.63
N ARG A 96 11.45 -7.84 -13.90
CA ARG A 96 12.36 -8.04 -15.03
C ARG A 96 13.43 -6.95 -15.14
N LEU A 97 13.12 -5.73 -14.68
CA LEU A 97 14.00 -4.57 -14.76
C LEU A 97 14.81 -4.31 -13.48
N GLY A 98 14.68 -5.15 -12.45
CA GLY A 98 15.35 -4.98 -11.15
C GLY A 98 14.92 -3.70 -10.41
N ALA A 99 13.65 -3.32 -10.51
CA ALA A 99 13.10 -2.07 -9.98
C ALA A 99 12.03 -2.28 -8.91
N CYS A 100 11.90 -3.48 -8.36
CA CYS A 100 10.83 -3.79 -7.43
C CYS A 100 10.89 -3.02 -6.13
N GLU A 101 12.09 -2.72 -5.62
CA GLU A 101 12.23 -1.88 -4.42
C GLU A 101 11.59 -0.50 -4.62
N MET A 102 11.68 0.08 -5.82
CA MET A 102 11.02 1.35 -6.14
C MET A 102 9.50 1.21 -6.10
N LEU A 103 8.95 0.12 -6.65
CA LEU A 103 7.51 -0.13 -6.57
C LEU A 103 7.04 -0.46 -5.15
N ALA A 104 7.82 -1.22 -4.37
CA ALA A 104 7.52 -1.50 -2.98
C ALA A 104 7.40 -0.22 -2.16
N ARG A 105 8.28 0.77 -2.40
CA ARG A 105 8.16 2.11 -1.79
C ARG A 105 6.91 2.85 -2.24
N LEU A 106 6.56 2.80 -3.53
CA LEU A 106 5.32 3.41 -4.02
C LEU A 106 4.10 2.76 -3.33
N TYR A 107 4.04 1.43 -3.27
CA TYR A 107 2.97 0.68 -2.61
C TYR A 107 2.88 1.01 -1.12
N TRP A 108 4.01 1.07 -0.43
CA TRP A 108 4.09 1.47 0.97
C TRP A 108 3.49 2.85 1.20
N TYR A 109 3.86 3.83 0.38
CA TYR A 109 3.40 5.20 0.53
C TYR A 109 2.02 5.49 -0.05
N THR A 110 1.39 4.51 -0.73
CA THR A 110 0.02 4.59 -1.19
C THR A 110 -0.90 3.61 -0.47
N ILE A 111 -0.79 2.33 -0.78
CA ILE A 111 -1.75 1.31 -0.34
C ILE A 111 -1.59 1.02 1.15
N GLU A 112 -0.39 1.13 1.71
CA GLU A 112 -0.18 0.87 3.15
C GLU A 112 -0.35 2.13 4.01
N PHE A 113 0.25 3.26 3.62
CA PHE A 113 0.33 4.48 4.43
C PHE A 113 -0.09 5.75 3.70
N GLY A 114 -1.00 5.63 2.72
CA GLY A 114 -1.53 6.76 1.99
C GLY A 114 -2.57 7.57 2.78
N LEU A 115 -2.51 8.89 2.63
CA LEU A 115 -3.50 9.84 3.11
C LEU A 115 -4.21 10.52 1.94
N ILE A 116 -5.45 10.95 2.14
CA ILE A 116 -6.28 11.63 1.15
C ILE A 116 -6.85 12.92 1.73
N ARG A 117 -6.87 13.98 0.92
CA ARG A 117 -7.48 15.26 1.27
C ARG A 117 -8.97 15.22 0.96
N GLU A 118 -9.80 15.56 1.95
CA GLU A 118 -11.23 15.76 1.76
C GLU A 118 -11.63 17.18 2.19
N ALA A 119 -12.84 17.60 1.82
CA ALA A 119 -13.41 18.88 2.24
C ALA A 119 -13.44 19.05 3.78
N GLY A 120 -13.56 17.94 4.51
CA GLY A 120 -13.57 17.89 5.98
C GLY A 120 -12.20 17.68 6.63
N GLY A 121 -11.11 17.86 5.89
CA GLY A 121 -9.74 17.69 6.35
C GLY A 121 -9.08 16.41 5.82
N LEU A 122 -7.94 16.06 6.42
CA LEU A 122 -7.15 14.90 6.02
C LEU A 122 -7.80 13.59 6.50
N ARG A 123 -7.74 12.54 5.68
CA ARG A 123 -8.20 11.18 6.00
C ARG A 123 -7.14 10.16 5.62
N ALA A 124 -7.22 8.98 6.21
CA ALA A 124 -6.39 7.84 5.83
C ALA A 124 -7.16 6.92 4.87
N TYR A 125 -6.43 6.37 3.89
CA TYR A 125 -6.90 5.25 3.07
C TYR A 125 -5.91 4.08 3.10
N GLY A 126 -4.67 4.30 3.54
CA GLY A 126 -3.67 3.26 3.66
C GLY A 126 -4.07 2.17 4.67
N ALA A 127 -3.96 0.91 4.27
CA ALA A 127 -4.40 -0.24 5.06
C ALA A 127 -3.62 -0.42 6.37
N GLY A 128 -2.31 -0.14 6.36
CA GLY A 128 -1.47 -0.12 7.56
C GLY A 128 -1.97 0.89 8.59
N ILE A 129 -2.50 2.04 8.13
CA ILE A 129 -3.10 3.05 9.00
C ILE A 129 -4.49 2.59 9.48
N LEU A 130 -5.33 2.09 8.57
CA LEU A 130 -6.72 1.70 8.87
C LEU A 130 -6.83 0.51 9.82
N SER A 131 -5.81 -0.36 9.84
CA SER A 131 -5.72 -1.51 10.74
C SER A 131 -4.92 -1.26 12.02
N SER A 132 -4.44 -0.02 12.23
CA SER A 132 -3.67 0.40 13.40
C SER A 132 -4.41 1.50 14.17
N GLY A 133 -4.89 1.17 15.38
CA GLY A 133 -5.63 2.14 16.20
C GLY A 133 -4.80 3.38 16.57
N GLY A 134 -3.50 3.20 16.86
CA GLY A 134 -2.62 4.30 17.23
C GLY A 134 -2.11 5.13 16.06
N GLU A 135 -1.77 4.48 14.94
CA GLU A 135 -1.22 5.18 13.77
C GLU A 135 -2.29 5.98 13.02
N LEU A 136 -3.56 5.55 13.07
CA LEU A 136 -4.67 6.33 12.53
C LEU A 136 -4.70 7.75 13.10
N VAL A 137 -4.74 7.90 14.43
CA VAL A 137 -4.76 9.22 15.08
C VAL A 137 -3.46 9.97 14.80
N TYR A 138 -2.31 9.29 14.94
CA TYR A 138 -1.00 9.92 14.70
C TYR A 138 -0.87 10.49 13.28
N SER A 139 -1.27 9.73 12.25
CA SER A 139 -1.09 10.08 10.85
C SER A 139 -1.89 11.32 10.42
N VAL A 140 -3.05 11.59 11.03
CA VAL A 140 -3.91 12.73 10.64
C VAL A 140 -3.93 13.90 11.63
N GLU A 141 -3.67 13.68 12.92
CA GLU A 141 -3.79 14.73 13.95
C GLU A 141 -2.45 15.22 14.50
N SER A 142 -1.43 14.36 14.57
CA SER A 142 -0.13 14.74 15.16
C SER A 142 0.56 15.83 14.34
N PRO A 143 1.23 16.81 14.96
CA PRO A 143 2.06 17.78 14.24
C PRO A 143 3.44 17.21 13.85
N LEU A 144 3.80 16.02 14.35
CA LEU A 144 5.13 15.44 14.17
C LEU A 144 5.44 14.94 12.75
N PRO A 145 4.56 14.15 12.08
CA PRO A 145 4.91 13.60 10.79
C PRO A 145 4.79 14.63 9.66
N GLN A 146 5.63 14.47 8.65
CA GLN A 146 5.54 15.20 7.40
C GLN A 146 4.39 14.66 6.56
N ARG A 147 3.64 15.55 5.93
CA ARG A 147 2.54 15.22 5.02
C ARG A 147 2.78 15.94 3.71
N LEU A 148 3.24 15.20 2.71
CA LEU A 148 3.73 15.74 1.45
C LEU A 148 2.77 15.38 0.32
N PRO A 149 2.59 16.23 -0.71
CA PRO A 149 1.89 15.82 -1.91
C PRO A 149 2.56 14.61 -2.55
N LEU A 150 1.76 13.64 -3.00
CA LEU A 150 2.28 12.45 -3.67
C LEU A 150 2.86 12.78 -5.04
N THR A 151 4.11 12.38 -5.27
CA THR A 151 4.68 12.22 -6.61
C THR A 151 5.36 10.85 -6.72
N VAL A 152 5.31 10.24 -7.90
CA VAL A 152 5.86 8.90 -8.12
C VAL A 152 7.36 8.88 -7.84
N GLU A 153 8.09 9.86 -8.36
CA GLU A 153 9.54 9.97 -8.22
C GLU A 153 9.97 10.16 -6.77
N ARG A 154 9.21 10.95 -6.00
CA ARG A 154 9.49 11.17 -4.58
C ARG A 154 9.19 9.91 -3.78
N ALA A 155 8.07 9.24 -4.02
CA ALA A 155 7.71 8.02 -3.32
C ALA A 155 8.71 6.88 -3.60
N MET A 156 9.05 6.63 -4.87
CA MET A 156 9.99 5.59 -5.28
C MET A 156 11.43 5.80 -4.76
N ARG A 157 11.80 7.03 -4.40
CA ARG A 157 13.10 7.38 -3.79
C ARG A 157 13.05 7.48 -2.27
N SER A 158 11.89 7.31 -1.63
CA SER A 158 11.76 7.39 -0.17
C SER A 158 11.93 6.03 0.45
N ARG A 159 12.92 5.87 1.32
CA ARG A 159 13.02 4.69 2.21
C ARG A 159 11.97 4.77 3.30
N TYR A 160 11.56 3.64 3.86
CA TYR A 160 10.60 3.58 4.96
C TYR A 160 11.09 2.67 6.09
N LYS A 161 10.41 2.73 7.24
CA LYS A 161 10.61 1.83 8.38
C LYS A 161 9.35 1.02 8.60
N ILE A 162 9.53 -0.26 8.88
CA ILE A 162 8.43 -1.21 9.09
C ILE A 162 8.10 -1.43 10.56
N ASP A 163 8.87 -0.85 11.50
CA ASP A 163 8.83 -1.14 12.93
C ASP A 163 8.54 0.10 13.80
N SER A 164 8.09 1.19 13.18
CA SER A 164 7.78 2.46 13.84
C SER A 164 6.77 3.26 13.01
N TYR A 165 6.04 4.17 13.66
CA TYR A 165 5.13 5.07 12.94
C TYR A 165 5.85 5.87 11.87
N GLN A 166 5.19 6.04 10.72
CA GLN A 166 5.79 6.71 9.59
C GLN A 166 6.09 8.17 9.91
N GLN A 167 7.32 8.61 9.62
CA GLN A 167 7.70 10.02 9.78
C GLN A 167 7.25 10.88 8.58
N THR A 168 6.91 10.24 7.46
CA THR A 168 6.43 10.86 6.24
C THR A 168 5.22 10.10 5.71
N TYR A 169 4.15 10.83 5.41
CA TYR A 169 2.98 10.33 4.69
C TYR A 169 2.83 11.10 3.38
N PHE A 170 2.35 10.43 2.35
CA PHE A 170 1.99 11.09 1.10
C PHE A 170 0.49 11.29 1.00
N VAL A 171 0.12 12.48 0.54
CA VAL A 171 -1.26 12.96 0.45
C VAL A 171 -1.66 13.03 -1.01
N ILE A 172 -2.75 12.34 -1.36
CA ILE A 172 -3.46 12.50 -2.62
C ILE A 172 -4.65 13.44 -2.44
N ASP A 173 -5.07 14.10 -3.52
CA ASP A 173 -6.25 14.96 -3.50
C ASP A 173 -7.53 14.18 -3.85
N ASP A 174 -7.41 13.08 -4.61
CA ASP A 174 -8.48 12.11 -4.85
C ASP A 174 -7.91 10.73 -5.25
N LEU A 175 -8.76 9.71 -5.34
CA LEU A 175 -8.34 8.37 -5.75
C LEU A 175 -7.96 8.28 -7.25
N GLN A 176 -8.47 9.19 -8.09
CA GLN A 176 -8.17 9.20 -9.52
C GLN A 176 -6.69 9.53 -9.76
N GLN A 177 -6.10 10.39 -8.91
CA GLN A 177 -4.67 10.68 -8.93
C GLN A 177 -3.79 9.42 -8.88
N LEU A 178 -4.17 8.40 -8.10
CA LEU A 178 -3.44 7.12 -8.04
C LEU A 178 -3.51 6.36 -9.37
N PHE A 179 -4.68 6.33 -9.99
CA PHE A 179 -4.82 5.68 -11.29
C PHE A 179 -4.02 6.43 -12.36
N ASP A 180 -4.16 7.75 -12.43
CA ASP A 180 -3.53 8.62 -13.43
C ASP A 180 -2.00 8.52 -13.38
N MET A 181 -1.40 8.47 -12.19
CA MET A 181 0.05 8.32 -12.07
C MET A 181 0.59 6.99 -12.58
N THR A 182 -0.25 5.95 -12.70
CA THR A 182 0.13 4.66 -13.29
C THR A 182 -0.15 4.57 -14.79
N GLU A 183 -0.67 5.64 -15.42
CA GLU A 183 -0.82 5.72 -16.87
C GLU A 183 0.51 5.71 -17.61
N ALA A 184 1.50 6.42 -17.08
CA ALA A 184 2.83 6.48 -17.66
C ALA A 184 3.57 5.14 -17.54
N ASP A 185 4.36 4.79 -18.56
CA ASP A 185 5.30 3.67 -18.44
C ASP A 185 6.44 4.07 -17.51
N PHE A 186 6.60 3.34 -16.40
CA PHE A 186 7.70 3.57 -15.45
C PHE A 186 9.05 3.02 -15.94
N ALA A 187 9.11 2.22 -17.00
CA ALA A 187 10.36 1.64 -17.49
C ALA A 187 11.48 2.68 -17.73
N PRO A 188 11.22 3.86 -18.36
CA PRO A 188 12.23 4.91 -18.53
C PRO A 188 12.57 5.63 -17.22
N LEU A 189 11.67 5.60 -16.22
CA LEU A 189 11.84 6.31 -14.96
C LEU A 189 12.82 5.57 -14.03
N TYR A 190 12.78 4.24 -13.99
CA TYR A 190 13.65 3.45 -13.11
C TYR A 190 15.15 3.78 -13.21
N PRO A 191 15.80 3.82 -14.40
CA PRO A 191 17.20 4.18 -14.49
C PRO A 191 17.47 5.65 -14.10
N GLN A 192 16.53 6.56 -14.35
CA GLN A 192 16.68 7.96 -13.94
C GLN A 192 16.69 8.09 -12.41
N LEU A 193 15.77 7.39 -11.74
CA LEU A 193 15.69 7.42 -10.27
C LEU A 193 16.90 6.78 -9.60
N ARG A 194 17.49 5.72 -10.19
CA ARG A 194 18.74 5.11 -9.67
C ARG A 194 19.92 6.08 -9.66
N ALA A 195 19.95 7.05 -10.58
CA ALA A 195 21.01 8.04 -10.66
C ALA A 195 20.81 9.21 -9.68
N LEU A 196 19.65 9.28 -9.01
CA LEU A 196 19.33 10.34 -8.06
C LEU A 196 19.52 9.86 -6.61
N PRO A 197 19.90 10.76 -5.69
CA PRO A 197 19.99 10.43 -4.27
C PRO A 197 18.64 9.97 -3.72
N GLU A 198 18.64 9.02 -2.79
CA GLU A 198 17.43 8.59 -2.10
C GLU A 198 17.13 9.51 -0.92
N PHE A 199 15.95 9.33 -0.33
CA PHE A 199 15.58 9.97 0.92
C PHE A 199 15.45 8.92 2.01
N SER A 200 15.90 9.26 3.21
CA SER A 200 15.69 8.45 4.41
C SER A 200 14.22 8.47 4.84
N ALA A 201 13.85 7.59 5.77
CA ALA A 201 12.47 7.47 6.25
C ALA A 201 11.93 8.73 6.94
N ASP A 202 12.81 9.54 7.52
CA ASP A 202 12.52 10.88 8.06
C ASP A 202 12.53 11.99 6.99
N GLY A 203 12.65 11.62 5.71
CA GLY A 203 12.49 12.54 4.58
C GLY A 203 13.74 13.34 4.23
N GLN A 204 14.88 13.11 4.89
CA GLN A 204 16.15 13.78 4.57
C GLN A 204 16.81 13.18 3.34
N LEU A 205 17.53 13.99 2.56
CA LEU A 205 18.26 13.51 1.40
C LEU A 205 19.50 12.73 1.84
N ILE A 206 19.63 11.48 1.38
CA ILE A 206 20.81 10.66 1.62
C ILE A 206 21.87 11.08 0.59
N ALA A 207 23.05 11.46 1.07
CA ALA A 207 24.17 11.76 0.19
C ALA A 207 24.43 10.58 -0.77
N ALA A 208 24.65 10.86 -2.05
CA ALA A 208 25.01 9.82 -3.01
C ALA A 208 26.28 9.12 -2.51
N GLN A 209 26.27 7.78 -2.48
CA GLN A 209 27.50 7.02 -2.26
C GLN A 209 28.44 7.32 -3.44
N ALA A 210 29.61 7.89 -3.14
CA ALA A 210 30.64 8.24 -4.11
C ALA A 210 31.27 7.00 -4.75
#